data_AF-A0A2E6SW69-F1
#
_entry.id   AF-A0A2E6SW69-F1
#
_cell.length_a   1.000
_cell.length_b   1.000
_cell.length_c   1.000
_cell.angle_alpha   90.00
_cell.angle_beta   90.00
_cell.angle_gamma   90.00
#
_symmetry.space_group_name_H-M   'P 1'
#
loop_
_entity.id
_entity.type
_entity.pdbx_description
1 polymer ?
#
loop_
_entity_poly.entity_id
_entity_poly.type
_entity_poly.pdbx_seq_one_letter_code
_entity_poly.pdbx_strand_id
1 'polypeptide(L)'
;MKSKLIKADFWGMLISGLCLIHCIATPFLFIAKTCSKTCCHDTPTWWKTIDFIFLGIALLAVFESSKKTSKNPLKFGLWLSWFFLAIVIINEHLAFIEVFDQLIFIPAITLISIHFYSLKYCSCTTKNC
;
A
#
# COMPACT_ATOMS: atom_id res chain seq x y z
N MET A 1 5.65 23.00 -9.34
CA MET A 1 5.11 21.65 -9.65
C MET A 1 5.93 20.50 -9.04
N LYS A 2 7.28 20.54 -9.02
CA LYS A 2 8.18 19.50 -8.42
C LYS A 2 8.00 19.23 -6.91
N SER A 3 7.84 20.27 -6.08
CA SER A 3 7.60 20.11 -4.63
C SER A 3 6.37 19.24 -4.32
N LYS A 4 5.31 19.35 -5.14
CA LYS A 4 4.09 18.56 -5.01
C LYS A 4 4.26 17.11 -5.50
N LEU A 5 5.28 16.78 -6.30
CA LEU A 5 5.63 15.41 -6.67
C LEU A 5 6.39 14.73 -5.54
N ILE A 6 7.44 15.37 -5.04
CA ILE A 6 8.25 14.90 -3.91
C ILE A 6 7.36 14.61 -2.70
N LYS A 7 6.42 15.53 -2.41
CA LYS A 7 5.46 15.34 -1.33
C LYS A 7 4.54 14.13 -1.60
N ALA A 8 3.99 13.99 -2.80
CA ALA A 8 3.07 12.89 -3.12
C ALA A 8 3.76 11.51 -3.09
N ASP A 9 4.96 11.39 -3.66
CA ASP A 9 5.72 10.13 -3.66
C ASP A 9 6.21 9.76 -2.25
N PHE A 10 6.62 10.73 -1.44
CA PHE A 10 6.97 10.50 -0.03
C PHE A 10 5.76 10.03 0.79
N TRP A 11 4.61 10.68 0.64
CA TRP A 11 3.38 10.23 1.28
C TRP A 11 2.96 8.84 0.80
N GLY A 12 3.04 8.57 -0.50
CA GLY A 12 2.78 7.24 -1.07
C GLY A 12 3.65 6.16 -0.44
N MET A 13 4.97 6.39 -0.32
CA MET A 13 5.88 5.47 0.38
C MET A 13 5.47 5.25 1.84
N LEU A 14 5.17 6.33 2.58
CA LEU A 14 4.80 6.21 3.99
C LEU A 14 3.50 5.43 4.18
N ILE A 15 2.48 5.71 3.37
CA ILE A 15 1.16 5.06 3.49
C ILE A 15 1.25 3.59 3.10
N SER A 16 1.93 3.27 2.00
CA SER A 16 2.16 1.88 1.61
C SER A 16 3.01 1.13 2.64
N GLY A 17 3.98 1.79 3.26
CA GLY A 17 4.77 1.24 4.37
C GLY A 17 3.95 1.00 5.64
N LEU A 18 3.06 1.94 6.00
CA LEU A 18 2.14 1.80 7.14
C LEU A 18 1.17 0.64 6.92
N CYS A 19 0.62 0.50 5.71
CA CYS A 19 -0.21 -0.66 5.33
C CYS A 19 0.59 -1.96 5.48
N LEU A 20 1.82 -2.01 4.98
CA LEU A 20 2.67 -3.19 5.12
C LEU A 20 2.93 -3.57 6.60
N ILE A 21 3.31 -2.59 7.42
CA ILE A 21 3.57 -2.79 8.85
C ILE A 21 2.29 -3.22 9.58
N HIS A 22 1.16 -2.62 9.22
CA HIS A 22 -0.15 -2.98 9.77
C HIS A 22 -0.48 -4.44 9.48
N CYS A 23 -0.38 -4.88 8.22
CA CYS A 23 -0.63 -6.26 7.83
C CYS A 23 0.31 -7.26 8.50
N ILE A 24 1.59 -6.91 8.70
CA ILE A 24 2.53 -7.74 9.47
C ILE A 24 2.13 -7.80 10.95
N ALA A 25 1.74 -6.68 11.55
CA ALA A 25 1.43 -6.59 12.97
C ALA A 25 0.09 -7.25 13.34
N THR A 26 -0.91 -7.25 12.45
CA THR A 26 -2.25 -7.81 12.67
C THR A 26 -2.21 -9.25 13.23
N PRO A 27 -1.53 -10.24 12.64
CA PRO A 27 -1.44 -11.56 13.23
C PRO A 27 -0.79 -11.52 14.63
N PHE A 28 0.33 -10.82 14.83
CA PHE A 28 0.99 -10.80 16.15
C PHE A 28 0.12 -10.17 17.25
N LEU A 29 -0.62 -9.10 16.93
CA LEU A 29 -1.45 -8.38 17.90
C LEU A 29 -2.73 -9.15 18.27
N PHE A 30 -3.29 -9.92 17.33
CA PHE A 30 -4.56 -10.63 17.53
C PHE A 30 -4.40 -12.14 17.77
N ILE A 31 -3.22 -12.73 17.54
CA ILE A 31 -2.84 -14.07 18.01
C ILE A 31 -2.88 -14.15 19.54
N ALA A 32 -2.50 -13.08 20.26
CA ALA A 32 -2.46 -13.08 21.73
C ALA A 32 -3.85 -13.12 22.41
N LYS A 33 -4.95 -12.86 21.67
CA LYS A 33 -6.32 -12.90 22.20
C LYS A 33 -6.97 -14.30 22.15
N THR A 34 -6.24 -15.32 21.69
CA THR A 34 -6.80 -16.64 21.35
C THR A 34 -7.03 -17.59 22.53
N CYS A 35 -6.70 -17.24 23.78
CA CYS A 35 -6.87 -18.16 24.92
C CYS A 35 -7.61 -17.62 26.14
N SER A 36 -8.52 -16.65 25.98
CA SER A 36 -9.48 -16.37 27.05
C SER A 36 -10.84 -15.94 26.52
N LYS A 37 -11.84 -16.79 26.80
CA LYS A 37 -13.29 -16.64 26.55
C LYS A 37 -13.74 -17.10 25.15
N THR A 38 -14.24 -18.34 25.12
CA THR A 38 -15.36 -18.84 24.30
C THR A 38 -15.60 -18.12 22.96
N CYS A 39 -15.11 -18.78 21.89
CA CYS A 39 -15.33 -18.52 20.46
C CYS A 39 -14.47 -17.42 19.82
N CYS A 40 -13.75 -17.84 18.77
CA CYS A 40 -12.75 -17.12 18.00
C CYS A 40 -13.21 -15.70 17.62
N HIS A 41 -12.59 -14.70 18.23
CA HIS A 41 -12.83 -13.32 17.86
C HIS A 41 -11.95 -12.96 16.66
N ASP A 42 -12.57 -12.82 15.49
CA ASP A 42 -11.94 -12.23 14.31
C ASP A 42 -11.35 -10.84 14.63
N THR A 43 -10.34 -10.43 13.86
CA THR A 43 -9.76 -9.09 13.92
C THR A 43 -10.87 -8.03 13.97
N PRO A 44 -10.86 -7.09 14.95
CA PRO A 44 -11.91 -6.10 15.13
C PRO A 44 -12.18 -5.31 13.84
N THR A 45 -13.46 -5.05 13.54
CA THR A 45 -13.88 -4.38 12.30
C THR A 45 -13.22 -3.01 12.10
N TRP A 46 -12.99 -2.25 13.19
CA TRP A 46 -12.32 -0.95 13.13
C TRP A 46 -10.85 -1.07 12.69
N TRP A 47 -10.18 -2.16 13.05
CA TRP A 47 -8.79 -2.44 12.66
C TRP A 47 -8.73 -2.73 11.16
N LYS A 48 -9.61 -3.60 10.66
CA LYS A 48 -9.74 -3.89 9.21
C LYS A 48 -10.10 -2.64 8.38
N THR A 49 -10.82 -1.68 8.96
CA THR A 49 -11.19 -0.43 8.27
C THR A 49 -9.97 0.45 7.96
N ILE A 50 -8.88 0.32 8.73
CA ILE A 50 -7.65 1.09 8.53
C ILE A 50 -7.02 0.78 7.17
N ASP A 51 -7.10 -0.47 6.70
CA ASP A 51 -6.58 -0.88 5.39
C ASP A 51 -7.27 -0.14 4.24
N PHE A 52 -8.58 0.06 4.33
CA PHE A 52 -9.33 0.84 3.34
C PHE A 52 -8.94 2.32 3.36
N ILE A 53 -8.64 2.88 4.53
CA ILE A 53 -8.13 4.25 4.65
C ILE A 53 -6.77 4.35 3.95
N PHE A 54 -5.85 3.43 4.23
CA PHE A 54 -4.54 3.41 3.57
C PHE A 54 -4.66 3.22 2.06
N LEU A 55 -5.55 2.34 1.60
CA LEU A 55 -5.82 2.14 0.18
C LEU A 55 -6.33 3.41 -0.51
N GLY A 56 -7.23 4.15 0.15
CA GLY A 56 -7.77 5.41 -0.35
C GLY A 56 -6.71 6.51 -0.46
N ILE A 57 -5.84 6.66 0.53
CA ILE A 57 -4.78 7.68 0.45
C ILE A 57 -3.68 7.24 -0.53
N ALA A 58 -3.38 5.94 -0.64
CA ALA A 58 -2.48 5.40 -1.65
C ALA A 58 -2.98 5.69 -3.08
N LEU A 59 -4.29 5.63 -3.32
CA LEU A 59 -4.88 6.01 -4.62
C LEU A 59 -4.58 7.47 -4.98
N LEU A 60 -4.70 8.38 -4.02
CA LEU A 60 -4.38 9.80 -4.24
C LEU A 60 -2.90 10.00 -4.57
N ALA A 61 -2.01 9.28 -3.88
CA ALA A 61 -0.57 9.31 -4.16
C ALA A 61 -0.24 8.77 -5.56
N VAL A 62 -0.83 7.63 -5.95
CA VAL A 62 -0.68 7.03 -7.28
C VAL A 62 -1.20 7.97 -8.37
N PHE A 63 -2.37 8.58 -8.17
CA PHE A 63 -2.95 9.51 -9.14
C PHE A 63 -2.06 10.75 -9.35
N GLU A 64 -1.58 11.35 -8.27
CA GLU A 64 -0.69 12.52 -8.33
C GLU A 64 0.69 12.19 -8.92
N SER A 65 1.21 10.99 -8.68
CA SER A 65 2.48 10.51 -9.23
C SER A 65 2.34 10.16 -10.73
N SER A 66 1.27 9.45 -11.09
CA SER A 66 0.94 9.07 -12.48
C SER A 66 0.70 10.27 -13.40
N LYS A 67 0.13 11.37 -12.89
CA LYS A 67 -0.04 12.61 -13.67
C LYS A 67 1.28 13.30 -14.00
N LYS A 68 2.27 13.19 -13.13
CA LYS A 68 3.50 13.98 -13.18
C LYS A 68 4.69 13.22 -13.76
N THR A 69 4.69 11.89 -13.69
CA THR A 69 5.71 11.09 -14.38
C THR A 69 5.47 11.11 -15.90
N SER A 70 6.55 11.18 -16.68
CA SER A 70 6.50 11.09 -18.14
C SER A 70 6.75 9.67 -18.65
N LYS A 71 7.24 8.76 -17.78
CA LYS A 71 7.57 7.39 -18.14
C LYS A 71 6.33 6.50 -18.05
N ASN A 72 5.81 6.05 -19.20
CA ASN A 72 4.69 5.11 -19.29
C ASN A 72 4.83 3.82 -18.45
N PRO A 73 6.00 3.13 -18.39
CA PRO A 73 6.10 1.92 -17.57
C PRO A 73 5.94 2.19 -16.08
N LEU A 74 6.34 3.38 -15.60
CA LEU A 74 6.20 3.76 -14.19
C LEU A 74 4.73 4.00 -13.82
N LYS A 75 3.96 4.64 -14.71
CA LYS A 75 2.51 4.82 -14.54
C LYS A 75 1.79 3.48 -14.45
N PHE A 76 2.11 2.60 -15.40
CA PHE A 76 1.51 1.27 -15.44
C PHE A 76 1.82 0.48 -14.18
N GLY A 77 3.08 0.50 -13.71
CA GLY A 77 3.47 -0.15 -12.46
C GLY A 77 2.72 0.38 -11.24
N LEU A 78 2.62 1.71 -11.08
CA LEU A 78 1.89 2.32 -9.96
C LEU A 78 0.43 1.87 -9.91
N TRP A 79 -0.28 1.96 -11.04
CA TRP A 79 -1.68 1.57 -11.11
C TRP A 79 -1.85 0.06 -10.93
N LEU A 80 -1.04 -0.76 -11.59
CA LEU A 80 -1.13 -2.21 -11.49
C LEU A 80 -0.92 -2.69 -10.05
N SER A 81 0.12 -2.19 -9.37
CA SER A 81 0.40 -2.55 -7.98
C SER A 81 -0.69 -2.07 -7.03
N TRP A 82 -1.28 -0.88 -7.27
CA TRP A 82 -2.42 -0.40 -6.48
C TRP A 82 -3.68 -1.23 -6.70
N PHE A 83 -4.02 -1.59 -7.94
CA PHE A 83 -5.14 -2.47 -8.23
C PHE A 83 -4.97 -3.84 -7.57
N PHE A 84 -3.76 -4.40 -7.64
CA PHE A 84 -3.47 -5.69 -6.99
C PHE A 84 -3.59 -5.57 -5.47
N LEU A 85 -3.09 -4.50 -4.85
CA LEU A 85 -3.28 -4.23 -3.41
C LEU A 85 -4.77 -4.16 -3.04
N ALA A 86 -5.56 -3.43 -3.84
CA ALA A 86 -7.00 -3.28 -3.62
C ALA A 86 -7.72 -4.63 -3.67
N ILE A 87 -7.41 -5.47 -4.66
CA ILE A 87 -8.00 -6.79 -4.82
C ILE A 87 -7.69 -7.66 -3.59
N VAL A 88 -6.45 -7.65 -3.11
CA VAL A 88 -6.04 -8.44 -1.94
C VAL A 88 -6.79 -7.99 -0.68
N ILE A 89 -6.83 -6.68 -0.40
CA ILE A 89 -7.54 -6.12 0.78
C ILE A 89 -9.04 -6.44 0.72
N ILE A 90 -9.67 -6.28 -0.45
CA ILE A 90 -11.10 -6.60 -0.63
C ILE A 90 -11.35 -8.10 -0.44
N ASN A 91 -10.47 -8.95 -0.98
CA ASN A 91 -10.59 -10.39 -0.82
C ASN A 91 -10.43 -10.82 0.65
N GLU A 92 -9.51 -10.22 1.39
CA GLU A 92 -9.34 -10.48 2.83
C GLU A 92 -10.57 -10.05 3.64
N HIS A 93 -11.22 -8.93 3.28
CA HIS A 93 -12.42 -8.48 3.96
C HIS A 93 -13.66 -9.32 3.64
N LEU A 94 -13.79 -9.78 2.39
CA LEU A 94 -14.95 -10.55 1.93
C LEU A 94 -14.77 -12.06 2.06
N ALA A 95 -13.55 -12.53 2.35
CA ALA A 95 -13.17 -13.93 2.45
C ALA A 95 -13.62 -14.77 1.24
N PHE A 96 -13.65 -14.18 0.04
CA PHE A 96 -14.14 -14.86 -1.17
C PHE A 96 -13.26 -16.04 -1.58
N ILE A 97 -11.95 -15.92 -1.38
CA ILE A 97 -10.95 -16.94 -1.68
C ILE A 97 -9.97 -16.98 -0.51
N GLU A 98 -9.66 -18.17 0.00
CA GLU A 98 -8.53 -18.36 0.91
C GLU A 98 -7.23 -18.09 0.15
N VAL A 99 -6.69 -16.88 0.35
CA VAL A 99 -5.43 -16.45 -0.23
C VAL A 99 -4.41 -16.39 0.90
N PHE A 100 -3.15 -16.71 0.60
CA PHE A 100 -2.07 -16.53 1.57
C PHE A 100 -2.04 -15.09 2.08
N ASP A 101 -2.13 -14.90 3.39
CA ASP A 101 -2.09 -13.58 4.06
C ASP A 101 -0.85 -12.74 3.64
N GLN A 102 0.21 -13.41 3.21
CA GLN A 102 1.47 -12.81 2.78
C GLN A 102 1.39 -12.17 1.38
N LEU A 103 0.32 -12.42 0.62
CA LEU A 103 0.19 -11.93 -0.76
C LEU A 103 0.14 -10.41 -0.83
N ILE A 104 -0.28 -9.74 0.25
CA ILE A 104 -0.33 -8.27 0.37
C ILE A 104 1.06 -7.61 0.33
N PHE A 105 2.12 -8.37 0.69
CA PHE A 105 3.49 -7.86 0.70
C PHE A 105 4.00 -7.54 -0.70
N ILE A 106 3.64 -8.35 -1.70
CA ILE A 106 4.07 -8.17 -3.08
C ILE A 106 3.62 -6.81 -3.64
N PRO A 107 2.32 -6.45 -3.67
CA PRO A 107 1.90 -5.15 -4.15
C PRO A 107 2.38 -4.00 -3.27
N ALA A 108 2.41 -4.16 -1.94
CA ALA A 108 2.83 -3.10 -1.04
C ALA A 108 4.32 -2.73 -1.22
N ILE A 109 5.22 -3.72 -1.23
CA ILE A 109 6.66 -3.49 -1.46
C ILE A 109 6.90 -2.94 -2.86
N THR A 110 6.15 -3.43 -3.86
CA THR A 110 6.26 -2.91 -5.24
C THR A 110 5.85 -1.44 -5.31
N LEU A 111 4.73 -1.04 -4.69
CA LEU A 111 4.31 0.36 -4.63
C LEU A 111 5.36 1.25 -3.95
N ILE A 112 5.90 0.82 -2.81
CA ILE A 112 6.96 1.55 -2.10
C ILE A 112 8.17 1.74 -3.02
N SER A 113 8.59 0.66 -3.70
CA SER A 113 9.75 0.66 -4.59
C SER A 113 9.56 1.60 -5.78
N ILE A 114 8.36 1.60 -6.38
CA ILE A 114 8.04 2.47 -7.51
C ILE A 114 7.96 3.94 -7.09
N HIS A 115 7.35 4.25 -5.94
CA HIS A 115 7.34 5.63 -5.41
C HIS A 115 8.76 6.11 -5.05
N PHE A 116 9.58 5.24 -4.45
CA PHE A 116 10.99 5.56 -4.19
C PHE A 116 11.78 5.79 -5.48
N TYR A 117 11.56 4.97 -6.51
CA TYR A 117 12.17 5.15 -7.81
C TYR A 117 11.72 6.45 -8.48
N SER A 118 10.42 6.77 -8.43
CA SER A 118 9.88 8.05 -8.91
C SER A 118 10.55 9.23 -8.21
N LEU A 119 10.66 9.16 -6.89
CA LEU A 119 11.32 10.19 -6.09
C LEU A 119 12.79 10.39 -6.50
N LYS A 120 13.55 9.31 -6.67
CA LYS A 120 14.98 9.37 -6.97
C LYS A 120 15.26 9.81 -8.42
N TYR A 121 14.54 9.26 -9.39
CA TYR A 121 14.89 9.41 -10.81
C TYR A 121 14.02 10.44 -11.57
N CYS A 122 12.81 10.76 -11.08
CA CYS A 122 11.98 11.82 -11.69
C CYS A 122 12.15 13.19 -11.02
N SER A 123 12.86 13.28 -9.89
CA SER A 123 13.19 14.57 -9.25
C SER A 123 14.43 15.26 -9.82
N CYS A 124 15.31 14.55 -10.57
CA CYS A 124 16.53 15.11 -11.16
C CYS A 124 16.22 16.34 -12.05
N THR A 125 17.00 17.41 -11.88
CA THR A 125 16.83 18.68 -12.62
C THR A 125 18.01 19.01 -13.53
N THR A 126 19.11 18.26 -13.48
CA THR A 126 20.36 18.62 -14.15
C THR A 126 21.09 17.39 -14.68
N LYS A 127 21.78 17.58 -15.82
CA LYS A 127 22.34 16.62 -16.78
C LYS A 127 23.31 15.53 -16.26
N ASN A 128 23.43 15.32 -14.96
CA ASN A 128 24.27 14.27 -14.37
C ASN A 128 23.45 13.39 -13.41
N CYS A 129 22.39 12.80 -13.96
CA CYS A 129 21.81 11.54 -13.53
C CYS A 129 21.89 10.63 -14.78
#